data_AF-A0A1H4B4Z6-F1
#
_entry.id   AF-A0A1H4B4Z6-F1
#
_cell.length_a   1.000
_cell.length_b   1.000
_cell.length_c   1.000
_cell.angle_alpha   90.00
_cell.angle_beta   90.00
_cell.angle_gamma   90.00
#
_symmetry.space_group_name_H-M   'P 1'
#
loop_
_entity.id
_entity.type
_entity.pdbx_description
1 polymer ?
#
loop_
_entity_poly.entity_id
_entity_poly.type
_entity_poly.pdbx_seq_one_letter_code
_entity_poly.pdbx_strand_id
1 'polypeptide(L)'
;METKKSVVISSPRINTKKVEKFVEMLAPKYELGVNVTIVTWHPDAYVYGKDYVRMELLERLRRAGFEVRLRNEDCERFAVIDNQVVWYGSINLLSKEDAEDNIMRVCDAEIAAEVLELM
;
A
#
# COMPACT_ATOMS: atom_id res chain seq x y z
N MET A 1 -26.22 -0.47 -6.52
CA MET A 1 -24.81 -0.69 -6.88
C MET A 1 -24.08 -1.02 -5.60
N GLU A 2 -23.48 -2.19 -5.52
CA GLU A 2 -22.72 -2.62 -4.35
C GLU A 2 -21.42 -1.81 -4.30
N THR A 3 -21.26 -0.98 -3.27
CA THR A 3 -20.02 -0.23 -3.07
C THR A 3 -18.90 -1.23 -2.81
N LYS A 4 -18.06 -1.49 -3.81
CA LYS A 4 -16.88 -2.32 -3.64
C LYS A 4 -15.90 -1.58 -2.74
N LYS A 5 -15.94 -1.88 -1.44
CA LYS A 5 -15.03 -1.29 -0.46
C LYS A 5 -13.63 -1.82 -0.71
N SER A 6 -12.71 -0.94 -1.07
CA SER A 6 -11.35 -1.34 -1.43
C SER A 6 -10.33 -0.34 -0.93
N VAL A 7 -9.15 -0.84 -0.59
CA VAL A 7 -8.00 -0.04 -0.20
C VAL A 7 -6.79 -0.58 -0.95
N VAL A 8 -6.23 0.24 -1.84
CA VAL A 8 -4.95 -0.03 -2.50
C VAL A 8 -3.92 0.91 -1.91
N ILE A 9 -2.77 0.39 -1.49
CA ILE A 9 -1.63 1.21 -1.08
C ILE A 9 -0.40 0.76 -1.85
N SER A 10 0.24 1.72 -2.51
CA SER A 10 1.55 1.55 -3.12
C SER A 10 2.61 2.29 -2.33
N SER A 11 3.59 1.54 -1.84
CA SER A 11 4.72 2.05 -1.05
C SER A 11 5.97 1.23 -1.36
N PRO A 12 7.02 1.84 -1.98
CA PRO A 12 8.25 1.15 -2.36
C PRO A 12 8.90 0.38 -1.22
N ARG A 13 8.90 0.99 -0.03
CA ARG A 13 9.52 0.43 1.17
C ARG A 13 8.44 0.14 2.21
N ILE A 14 8.72 -0.86 3.03
CA ILE A 14 7.91 -1.23 4.19
C ILE A 14 8.80 -1.33 5.43
N ASN A 15 8.25 -0.99 6.60
CA ASN A 15 8.91 -1.24 7.88
C ASN A 15 7.95 -1.87 8.89
N THR A 16 8.51 -2.51 9.92
CA THR A 16 7.77 -3.27 10.92
C THR A 16 6.68 -2.45 11.59
N LYS A 17 7.01 -1.26 12.09
CA LYS A 17 6.07 -0.40 12.82
C LYS A 17 4.85 -0.01 11.98
N LYS A 18 5.07 0.37 10.72
CA LYS A 18 3.98 0.79 9.83
C LYS A 18 3.15 -0.41 9.36
N VAL A 19 3.79 -1.53 9.01
CA VAL A 19 3.09 -2.78 8.64
C VAL A 19 2.21 -3.26 9.79
N GLU A 20 2.72 -3.26 11.03
CA GLU A 20 1.96 -3.64 12.23
C GLU A 20 0.70 -2.80 12.40
N LYS A 21 0.87 -1.48 12.44
CA LYS A 21 -0.24 -0.54 12.57
C LYS A 21 -1.26 -0.70 11.44
N PHE A 22 -0.78 -0.98 10.23
CA PHE A 22 -1.63 -1.14 9.06
C PHE A 22 -2.46 -2.43 9.13
N VAL A 23 -1.84 -3.54 9.49
CA VAL A 23 -2.53 -4.81 9.73
C VAL A 23 -3.55 -4.68 10.84
N GLU A 24 -3.19 -4.07 11.98
CA GLU A 24 -4.10 -3.82 13.10
C GLU A 24 -5.36 -3.03 12.66
N MET A 25 -5.17 -2.04 11.78
CA MET A 25 -6.25 -1.19 11.29
C MET A 25 -7.13 -1.87 10.23
N LEU A 26 -6.55 -2.66 9.32
CA LEU A 26 -7.25 -3.15 8.12
C LEU A 26 -7.63 -4.62 8.16
N ALA A 27 -6.98 -5.47 8.96
CA ALA A 27 -7.39 -6.86 9.07
C ALA A 27 -8.85 -7.00 9.54
N PRO A 28 -9.35 -6.24 10.54
CA PRO A 28 -10.76 -6.29 10.91
C PRO A 28 -11.69 -5.82 9.77
N LYS A 29 -11.22 -4.94 8.89
CA LYS A 29 -12.01 -4.46 7.74
C LYS A 29 -12.04 -5.48 6.62
N TYR A 30 -10.93 -6.20 6.42
CA TYR A 30 -10.86 -7.31 5.49
C TYR A 30 -11.88 -8.40 5.84
N GLU A 31 -11.99 -8.77 7.12
CA GLU A 31 -13.02 -9.70 7.61
C GLU A 31 -14.46 -9.20 7.38
N LEU A 32 -14.65 -7.88 7.20
CA LEU A 32 -15.93 -7.26 6.86
C LEU A 32 -16.13 -7.08 5.34
N GLY A 33 -15.29 -7.71 4.51
CA GLY A 33 -15.39 -7.72 3.06
C GLY A 33 -14.69 -6.55 2.34
N VAL A 34 -13.81 -5.81 3.02
CA VAL A 34 -12.98 -4.78 2.36
C VAL A 34 -11.79 -5.45 1.68
N ASN A 35 -11.63 -5.26 0.37
CA ASN A 35 -10.46 -5.75 -0.34
C ASN A 35 -9.26 -4.85 -0.05
N VAL A 36 -8.13 -5.44 0.35
CA VAL A 36 -6.90 -4.69 0.65
C VAL A 36 -5.79 -5.21 -0.26
N THR A 37 -5.19 -4.30 -1.03
CA THR A 37 -4.08 -4.60 -1.93
C THR A 37 -2.88 -3.72 -1.55
N ILE A 38 -1.71 -4.35 -1.40
CA ILE A 38 -0.44 -3.69 -1.12
C ILE A 38 0.47 -3.88 -2.33
N VAL A 39 0.95 -2.78 -2.89
CA VAL A 39 1.99 -2.76 -3.91
C VAL A 39 3.29 -2.31 -3.25
N THR A 40 4.35 -3.09 -3.38
CA THR A 40 5.65 -2.77 -2.79
C THR A 40 6.79 -3.35 -3.61
N TRP A 41 8.02 -2.90 -3.37
CA TRP A 41 9.15 -3.45 -4.09
C TRP A 41 9.39 -4.92 -3.75
N HIS A 42 9.81 -5.67 -4.77
CA HIS A 42 10.37 -7.00 -4.59
C HIS A 42 11.56 -6.91 -3.63
N PRO A 43 11.76 -7.89 -2.73
CA PRO A 43 12.91 -7.91 -1.82
C PRO A 43 14.26 -7.69 -2.51
N ASP A 44 14.40 -8.20 -3.75
CA ASP A 44 15.62 -8.11 -4.56
C ASP A 44 15.81 -6.76 -5.26
N ALA A 45 14.76 -5.94 -5.39
CA ALA A 45 14.84 -4.62 -6.02
C ALA A 45 15.55 -3.57 -5.15
N TYR A 46 15.76 -3.87 -3.85
CA TYR A 46 16.36 -2.93 -2.92
C TYR A 46 17.29 -3.62 -1.91
N VAL A 47 18.60 -3.40 -2.07
CA VAL A 47 19.68 -4.13 -1.37
C VAL A 47 19.91 -3.64 0.08
N TYR A 48 19.17 -2.64 0.58
CA TYR A 48 19.35 -2.11 1.94
C TYR A 48 18.33 -2.67 2.94
N GLY A 49 18.81 -3.18 4.06
CA GLY A 49 18.02 -3.88 5.08
C GLY A 49 18.36 -5.36 5.13
N LYS A 50 17.79 -6.10 6.09
CA LYS A 50 17.99 -7.55 6.18
C LYS A 50 16.85 -8.27 5.46
N ASP A 51 17.18 -9.13 4.51
CA ASP A 51 16.16 -9.77 3.64
C ASP A 51 15.13 -10.59 4.42
N TYR A 52 15.55 -11.25 5.50
CA TYR A 52 14.63 -11.99 6.37
C TYR A 52 13.54 -11.10 6.98
N VAL A 53 13.86 -9.86 7.33
CA VAL A 53 12.88 -8.92 7.91
C VAL A 53 11.86 -8.54 6.85
N ARG A 54 12.29 -8.24 5.61
CA ARG A 54 11.36 -7.89 4.53
C ARG A 54 10.44 -9.07 4.20
N MET A 55 10.99 -10.27 4.09
CA MET A 55 10.19 -11.48 3.86
C MET A 55 9.17 -11.72 4.97
N GLU A 56 9.54 -11.53 6.24
CA GLU A 56 8.61 -11.62 7.37
C GLU A 56 7.48 -10.59 7.25
N LEU A 57 7.76 -9.35 6.86
CA LEU A 57 6.73 -8.32 6.68
C LEU A 57 5.77 -8.65 5.54
N LEU A 58 6.26 -9.16 4.41
CA LEU A 58 5.41 -9.60 3.30
C LEU A 58 4.50 -10.75 3.74
N GLU A 59 5.03 -11.73 4.48
CA GLU A 59 4.24 -12.83 5.02
C GLU A 59 3.19 -12.36 6.03
N ARG A 60 3.50 -11.35 6.85
CA ARG A 60 2.52 -10.76 7.76
C ARG A 60 1.35 -10.11 7.03
N LEU A 61 1.63 -9.36 5.95
CA LEU A 61 0.59 -8.76 5.11
C LEU A 61 -0.30 -9.84 4.46
N ARG A 62 0.32 -10.89 3.91
CA ARG A 62 -0.42 -12.03 3.32
C ARG A 62 -1.28 -12.78 4.34
N ARG A 63 -0.75 -13.04 5.53
CA ARG A 63 -1.49 -13.69 6.63
C ARG A 63 -2.64 -12.85 7.15
N ALA A 64 -2.59 -11.53 6.99
CA ALA A 64 -3.70 -10.62 7.29
C ALA A 64 -4.81 -10.63 6.21
N GLY A 65 -4.67 -11.44 5.17
CA GLY A 65 -5.64 -11.55 4.07
C GLY A 65 -5.40 -10.56 2.93
N PHE A 66 -4.34 -9.74 2.98
CA PHE A 66 -4.11 -8.71 1.98
C PHE A 66 -3.47 -9.30 0.72
N GLU A 67 -3.90 -8.81 -0.45
CA GLU A 67 -3.19 -9.06 -1.70
C GLU A 67 -1.87 -8.29 -1.68
N VAL A 68 -0.76 -8.95 -2.03
CA VAL A 68 0.56 -8.32 -2.08
C VAL A 68 1.13 -8.45 -3.49
N ARG A 69 1.29 -7.32 -4.17
CA ARG A 69 1.90 -7.20 -5.51
C ARG A 69 3.32 -6.67 -5.37
N LEU A 70 4.26 -7.38 -6.00
CA LEU A 70 5.68 -7.04 -5.96
C LEU A 70 6.10 -6.37 -7.27
N ARG A 71 6.83 -5.27 -7.17
CA ARG A 71 7.37 -4.51 -8.30
C ARG A 71 8.89 -4.54 -8.27
N ASN A 72 9.53 -4.75 -9.42
CA ASN A 72 11.00 -4.67 -9.51
C ASN A 72 11.49 -3.23 -9.75
N GLU A 73 10.67 -2.41 -10.42
CA GLU A 73 10.94 -1.02 -10.77
C GLU A 73 9.63 -0.20 -10.66
N ASP A 74 9.73 1.13 -10.65
CA ASP A 74 8.60 2.07 -10.76
C ASP A 74 7.42 1.77 -9.81
N CYS A 75 7.71 1.81 -8.49
CA CYS A 75 6.66 1.73 -7.47
C CYS A 75 6.28 3.15 -7.05
N GLU A 76 5.21 3.67 -7.63
CA GLU A 76 4.72 5.00 -7.30
C GLU A 76 4.12 5.03 -5.89
N ARG A 77 4.10 6.20 -5.27
CA ARG A 77 3.64 6.37 -3.88
C ARG A 77 2.22 6.91 -3.88
N PHE A 78 1.27 6.02 -3.62
CA PHE A 78 -0.14 6.38 -3.61
C PHE A 78 -0.99 5.49 -2.71
N ALA A 79 -2.21 5.95 -2.42
CA ALA A 79 -3.29 5.12 -1.95
C ALA A 79 -4.59 5.46 -2.67
N VAL A 80 -5.38 4.43 -2.97
CA VAL A 80 -6.73 4.59 -3.53
C VAL A 80 -7.72 3.90 -2.60
N ILE A 81 -8.76 4.62 -2.20
CA ILE A 81 -9.86 4.10 -1.38
C ILE A 81 -11.14 4.14 -2.20
N ASP A 82 -11.85 3.01 -2.20
CA ASP A 82 -13.15 2.80 -2.84
C ASP A 82 -13.18 3.24 -4.32
N ASN A 83 -12.05 3.08 -5.02
CA ASN A 83 -11.84 3.52 -6.41
C ASN A 83 -12.24 4.99 -6.66
N GLN A 84 -12.08 5.86 -5.66
CA GLN A 84 -12.54 7.25 -5.74
C GLN A 84 -11.61 8.24 -5.05
N VAL A 85 -11.14 7.92 -3.84
CA VAL A 85 -10.28 8.83 -3.08
C VAL A 85 -8.83 8.44 -3.32
N VAL A 86 -8.11 9.31 -4.01
CA VAL A 86 -6.70 9.17 -4.30
C VAL A 86 -5.89 10.01 -3.32
N TRP A 87 -4.86 9.41 -2.76
CA TRP A 87 -3.76 10.09 -2.11
C TRP A 87 -2.50 9.82 -2.92
N TYR A 88 -1.82 10.86 -3.40
CA TYR A 88 -0.64 10.71 -4.27
C TYR A 88 0.45 11.70 -3.85
N GLY A 89 1.72 11.30 -3.84
CA GLY A 89 2.82 12.22 -3.55
C GLY A 89 4.08 11.51 -3.08
N SER A 90 4.99 12.23 -2.41
CA SER A 90 6.25 11.64 -1.94
C SER A 90 6.14 10.87 -0.62
N ILE A 91 4.96 10.86 0.03
CA ILE A 91 4.77 10.20 1.32
C ILE A 91 5.02 8.69 1.27
N ASN A 92 5.73 8.18 2.29
CA ASN A 92 5.86 6.74 2.48
C ASN A 92 4.80 6.20 3.44
N LEU A 93 3.66 5.76 2.91
CA LEU A 93 2.54 5.28 3.74
C LEU A 93 2.89 4.06 4.60
N LEU A 94 3.81 3.20 4.11
CA LEU A 94 4.27 2.01 4.84
C LEU A 94 5.72 2.10 5.31
N SER A 95 6.39 3.26 5.19
CA SER A 95 7.76 3.42 5.68
C SER A 95 7.99 4.73 6.45
N LYS A 96 9.23 5.20 6.55
CA LYS A 96 9.57 6.40 7.33
C LYS A 96 9.02 7.63 6.60
N GLU A 97 8.30 8.48 7.34
CA GLU A 97 7.88 9.80 6.88
C GLU A 97 9.05 10.77 6.98
N ASP A 98 9.21 11.60 5.95
CA ASP A 98 10.16 12.72 5.94
C ASP A 98 9.43 14.06 6.12
N ALA A 99 10.12 15.06 6.67
CA ALA A 99 9.50 16.36 6.96
C ALA A 99 9.09 17.12 5.68
N GLU A 100 9.68 16.75 4.55
CA GLU A 100 9.42 17.30 3.22
C GLU A 100 8.44 16.44 2.41
N ASP A 101 7.84 15.41 3.00
CA ASP A 101 6.86 14.57 2.32
C ASP A 101 5.60 15.40 1.98
N ASN A 102 5.24 15.39 0.69
CA ASN A 102 4.05 16.06 0.18
C ASN A 102 3.01 15.02 -0.19
N ILE A 103 1.74 15.36 0.04
CA ILE A 103 0.61 14.49 -0.31
C ILE A 103 -0.52 15.34 -0.88
N MET A 104 -1.02 14.93 -2.04
CA MET A 104 -2.23 15.46 -2.65
C MET A 104 -3.38 14.50 -2.39
N ARG A 105 -4.55 15.04 -2.08
CA ARG A 105 -5.79 14.28 -1.97
C ARG A 105 -6.73 14.71 -3.08
N VAL A 106 -7.16 13.75 -3.89
CA VAL A 106 -8.10 13.95 -5.00
C VAL A 106 -9.30 13.03 -4.80
N CYS A 107 -10.50 13.54 -5.07
CA CYS A 107 -11.74 12.77 -4.99
C CYS A 107 -12.37 12.70 -6.38
N ASP A 108 -11.88 11.78 -7.19
CA ASP A 108 -12.28 11.63 -8.57
C ASP A 108 -12.06 10.18 -9.00
N ALA A 109 -13.12 9.56 -9.54
CA ALA A 109 -13.10 8.16 -9.93
C ALA A 109 -12.30 7.90 -11.22
N GLU A 110 -12.21 8.88 -12.12
CA GLU A 110 -11.41 8.75 -13.34
C GLU A 110 -9.92 8.79 -12.99
N ILE A 111 -9.51 9.75 -12.15
CA ILE A 111 -8.13 9.83 -11.66
C ILE A 111 -7.77 8.59 -10.83
N ALA A 112 -8.71 8.08 -10.02
CA ALA A 112 -8.50 6.85 -9.28
C ALA A 112 -8.25 5.66 -10.22
N ALA A 113 -9.00 5.55 -11.32
CA ALA A 113 -8.80 4.50 -12.32
C ALA A 113 -7.41 4.63 -12.97
N GLU A 114 -7.01 5.83 -13.41
CA GLU A 114 -5.68 6.07 -13.99
C GLU A 114 -4.54 5.71 -13.02
N VAL A 115 -4.65 6.10 -11.75
CA VAL A 115 -3.63 5.77 -10.73
C VAL A 115 -3.58 4.26 -10.47
N LEU A 116 -4.71 3.57 -10.50
CA LEU A 116 -4.76 2.12 -10.34
C LEU A 116 -4.13 1.36 -11.51
N GLU A 117 -3.95 1.96 -12.70
CA GLU A 117 -3.21 1.32 -13.80
C GLU A 117 -1.70 1.21 -13.52
N LEU A 118 -1.19 1.93 -12.51
CA LEU A 118 0.23 1.93 -12.12
C LEU A 118 0.61 0.75 -11.20
N MET A 119 -0.37 0.01 -10.68
CA MET A 119 -0.17 -1.02 -9.64
C MET A 119 0.49 -2.32 -10.13
#